data_AF-A0A536Y3G8-F1
#
_entry.id   AF-A0A536Y3G8-F1
#
_cell.length_a   1.000
_cell.length_b   1.000
_cell.length_c   1.000
_cell.angle_alpha   90.00
_cell.angle_beta   90.00
_cell.angle_gamma   90.00
#
_symmetry.space_group_name_H-M   'P 1'
#
loop_
_entity.id
_entity.type
_entity.pdbx_description
1 polymer ?
#
loop_
_entity_poly.entity_id
_entity_poly.type
_entity_poly.pdbx_seq_one_letter_code
_entity_poly.pdbx_strand_id
1 'polypeptide(L)' 'FRRPSKAFEDGIAKGRVALLGLSGATPIEGGVPIMSGGKVIGGIGVSGANSDQDAAAATAGLKAAGL' A
#
# COMPACT_ATOMS: atom_id res chain seq x y z
N PHE A 1 -4.89 -6.76 2.76
CA PHE A 1 -4.81 -6.44 4.21
C PHE A 1 -5.49 -5.14 4.64
N ARG A 2 -6.14 -4.35 3.76
CA ARG A 2 -6.86 -3.10 4.14
C ARG A 2 -5.97 -2.03 4.81
N ARG A 3 -4.68 -1.99 4.49
CA ARG A 3 -3.70 -1.01 4.99
C ARG A 3 -2.75 -0.65 3.86
N PRO A 4 -2.12 0.54 3.89
CA PRO A 4 -1.01 0.86 3.00
C PRO A 4 0.12 -0.17 3.14
N SER A 5 0.79 -0.51 2.04
CA SER A 5 1.88 -1.49 2.05
C SER A 5 3.09 -1.02 2.87
N LYS A 6 3.29 0.31 2.97
CA LYS A 6 4.25 0.95 3.88
C LYS A 6 4.13 0.48 5.32
N ALA A 7 2.92 0.19 5.80
CA ALA A 7 2.74 -0.28 7.17
C ALA A 7 3.39 -1.65 7.43
N PHE A 8 3.55 -2.49 6.39
CA PHE A 8 4.28 -3.74 6.49
C PHE A 8 5.78 -3.53 6.41
N GLU A 9 6.23 -2.68 5.49
CA GLU A 9 7.64 -2.28 5.37
C GLU A 9 8.17 -1.72 6.70
N ASP A 10 7.46 -0.74 7.27
CA ASP A 10 7.78 -0.15 8.58
C ASP A 10 7.79 -1.20 9.70
N GLY A 11 6.87 -2.16 9.64
CA GLY A 11 6.80 -3.26 10.61
C GLY A 11 8.04 -4.14 10.55
N ILE A 12 8.50 -4.48 9.34
CA ILE A 12 9.71 -5.28 9.11
C ILE A 12 10.95 -4.50 9.54
N ALA A 13 11.05 -3.22 9.18
CA ALA A 13 12.14 -2.34 9.59
C ALA A 13 12.24 -2.22 11.13
N LYS A 14 11.11 -2.36 11.84
CA LYS A 14 11.03 -2.40 13.31
C LYS A 14 11.21 -3.81 13.91
N GLY A 15 11.66 -4.78 13.11
CA GLY A 15 11.99 -6.13 13.57
C GLY A 15 10.84 -7.15 13.54
N ARG A 16 9.65 -6.80 13.02
CA ARG A 16 8.54 -7.76 12.85
C ARG A 16 8.72 -8.61 11.59
N VAL A 17 9.81 -9.37 11.53
CA VAL A 17 10.20 -10.18 10.36
C VAL A 17 9.15 -11.20 9.92
N ALA A 18 8.28 -11.64 10.83
CA ALA A 18 7.16 -12.54 10.52
C ALA A 18 6.20 -11.99 9.44
N LEU A 19 6.17 -10.67 9.22
CA LEU A 19 5.36 -10.05 8.15
C LEU A 19 5.79 -10.47 6.74
N LEU A 20 7.04 -10.92 6.54
CA LEU A 20 7.52 -11.48 5.28
C LEU A 20 6.82 -12.80 4.91
N GLY A 21 6.25 -13.51 5.89
CA GLY A 21 5.54 -14.77 5.69
C GLY A 21 4.06 -14.60 5.28
N LEU A 22 3.56 -13.37 5.15
CA LEU A 22 2.17 -13.13 4.77
C LEU A 22 1.95 -13.47 3.29
N SER A 23 1.23 -14.56 3.03
CA SER A 23 0.87 -14.97 1.67
C SER A 23 0.10 -13.86 0.94
N GLY A 24 0.54 -13.53 -0.27
CA GLY A 24 -0.04 -12.48 -1.11
C GLY A 24 0.28 -11.04 -0.67
N ALA A 25 1.16 -10.84 0.32
CA ALA A 25 1.67 -9.52 0.66
C ALA A 25 2.94 -9.20 -0.14
N THR A 26 3.02 -7.97 -0.64
CA THR A 26 4.27 -7.33 -1.05
C THR A 26 4.56 -6.23 -0.03
N PRO A 27 5.44 -6.44 0.96
CA PRO A 27 5.62 -5.53 2.09
C PRO A 27 6.62 -4.42 1.75
N ILE A 28 6.36 -3.72 0.66
CA ILE A 28 7.13 -2.58 0.13
C ILE A 28 6.13 -1.46 -0.16
N GLU A 29 6.44 -0.23 0.24
CA GLU A 29 5.64 0.97 -0.03
C GLU A 29 5.34 1.13 -1.53
N GLY A 30 4.12 1.57 -1.86
CA GLY A 30 3.62 1.66 -3.24
C GLY A 30 2.14 1.28 -3.40
N GLY A 31 1.55 0.60 -2.40
CA GLY A 31 0.14 0.19 -2.40
C GLY A 31 -0.70 0.91 -1.35
N VAL A 32 -1.90 1.36 -1.72
CA VAL A 32 -2.87 2.02 -0.83
C VAL A 32 -4.29 1.45 -0.99
N PRO A 33 -5.09 1.40 0.10
CA PRO A 33 -6.47 0.91 0.04
C PRO A 33 -7.39 1.93 -0.67
N ILE A 34 -8.35 1.42 -1.43
CA ILE A 34 -9.41 2.24 -2.04
C ILE A 34 -10.57 2.37 -1.05
N MET A 35 -10.92 3.60 -0.69
CA MET A 35 -11.99 3.91 0.26
C MET A 35 -13.21 4.45 -0.48
N SER A 36 -14.41 3.99 -0.12
CA SER A 36 -15.66 4.58 -0.59
C SER A 36 -16.76 4.36 0.45
N GLY A 37 -17.48 5.43 0.82
CA GLY A 37 -18.53 5.35 1.85
C GLY A 37 -18.05 4.79 3.20
N GLY A 38 -16.81 5.10 3.60
CA GLY A 38 -16.21 4.57 4.84
C GLY A 38 -15.78 3.09 4.78
N LYS A 39 -15.88 2.44 3.62
CA LYS A 39 -15.51 1.03 3.43
C LYS A 39 -14.32 0.89 2.48
N VAL A 40 -13.46 -0.10 2.76
CA VAL A 40 -12.42 -0.52 1.81
C VAL A 40 -13.05 -1.38 0.72
N ILE A 41 -12.98 -0.91 -0.52
CA ILE A 41 -13.57 -1.60 -1.69
C ILE A 41 -12.52 -2.27 -2.59
N GLY A 42 -11.24 -2.01 -2.36
CA GLY A 42 -10.15 -2.56 -3.17
C GLY A 42 -8.79 -2.04 -2.74
N GLY A 43 -7.80 -2.19 -3.61
CA GLY A 43 -6.46 -1.63 -3.46
C GLY A 43 -5.89 -1.25 -4.82
N ILE A 44 -5.06 -0.21 -4.84
CA ILE A 44 -4.22 0.16 -5.97
C ILE A 44 -2.76 0.05 -5.55
N GLY A 45 -1.91 -0.43 -6.44
CA GLY A 45 -0.47 -0.48 -6.25
C GLY A 45 0.24 -0.02 -7.50
N VAL A 46 1.29 0.77 -7.33
CA VAL A 46 2.19 1.18 -8.40
C VAL A 46 3.57 0.57 -8.11
N SER A 47 4.30 0.27 -9.18
CA SER A 47 5.67 -0.25 -9.11
C SER A 47 6.44 0.28 -10.30
N GLY A 48 7.65 0.81 -10.06
CA GLY A 48 8.58 1.16 -11.13
C GLY A 48 9.48 2.35 -10.83
N ALA A 49 9.22 3.10 -9.76
CA ALA A 49 10.03 4.22 -9.29
C ALA A 49 10.58 3.93 -7.88
N ASN A 50 11.07 4.96 -7.18
CA ASN A 50 11.30 4.82 -5.75
C ASN A 50 9.95 4.57 -5.04
N SER A 51 9.96 3.83 -3.94
CA SER A 51 8.72 3.37 -3.29
C SER A 51 7.80 4.52 -2.84
N ASP A 52 8.38 5.64 -2.41
CA ASP A 52 7.68 6.88 -2.08
C ASP A 52 7.00 7.52 -3.31
N GLN A 53 7.66 7.47 -4.47
CA GLN A 53 7.12 7.93 -5.75
C GLN A 53 5.98 7.02 -6.24
N ASP A 54 6.12 5.71 -6.06
CA ASP A 54 5.07 4.73 -6.38
C ASP A 54 3.82 4.98 -5.50
N ALA A 55 4.01 5.21 -4.19
CA ALA A 55 2.91 5.55 -3.29
C ALA A 55 2.25 6.89 -3.64
N ALA A 56 3.04 7.89 -4.04
CA ALA A 56 2.53 9.18 -4.51
C ALA A 56 1.71 9.01 -5.79
N ALA A 57 2.17 8.21 -6.75
CA ALA A 57 1.45 7.91 -7.99
C ALA A 57 0.13 7.16 -7.73
N ALA A 58 0.15 6.15 -6.86
CA ALA A 58 -1.05 5.41 -6.47
C ALA A 58 -2.11 6.33 -5.83
N THR A 59 -1.68 7.22 -4.94
CA THR A 59 -2.53 8.22 -4.27
C THR A 59 -3.08 9.24 -5.26
N ALA A 60 -2.24 9.73 -6.19
CA ALA A 60 -2.67 10.63 -7.25
C ALA A 60 -3.72 9.99 -8.17
N GLY A 61 -3.58 8.70 -8.48
CA GLY A 61 -4.56 7.92 -9.25
C GLY A 61 -5.93 7.85 -8.56
N LEU A 62 -5.97 7.63 -7.25
CA LEU A 62 -7.22 7.66 -6.47
C LEU A 62 -7.87 9.04 -6.51
N LYS A 63 -7.08 10.08 -6.25
CA LYS A 63 -7.56 11.46 -6.29
C LYS A 63 -8.14 11.82 -7.66
N ALA A 64 -7.48 11.40 -8.74
CA ALA A 64 -7.96 11.61 -10.11
C ALA A 64 -9.26 10.84 -10.41
N ALA A 65 -9.46 9.68 -9.78
CA ALA A 65 -10.68 8.88 -9.89
C ALA A 65 -11.82 9.37 -8.96
N GLY A 66 -11.59 10.39 -8.13
CA GLY A 66 -12.58 10.90 -7.16
C GLY A 66 -12.79 9.97 -5.95
N LEU A 67 -11.75 9.20 -5.58
CA LEU A 67 -11.74 8.23 -4.48
C LEU A 67 -10.88 8.70 -3.31
#